data_AF-A0A2V8R8J1-F1
#
_entry.id   AF-A0A2V8R8J1-F1
#
_cell.length_a   1.000
_cell.length_b   1.000
_cell.length_c   1.000
_cell.angle_alpha   90.00
_cell.angle_beta   90.00
_cell.angle_gamma   90.00
#
_symmetry.space_group_name_H-M   'P 1'
#
loop_
_entity.id
_entity.type
_entity.pdbx_description
1 polymer ?
#
loop_
_entity_poly.entity_id
_entity_poly.type
_entity_poly.pdbx_seq_one_letter_code
_entity_poly.pdbx_strand_id
1 'polypeptide(L)'
;MKKTIRKLKGTLKSRPVLFLAAAALLHISVAAAVLTVGKYQLMPTQFRANGLGEFASDCFPYQEEVADLVEVLKNSGPVTWAIWPTQLHVRLYSLPQAAVSRWMGFSVLAIEPLNLVYYLAILTLVFKLGKEVFDYRTGLMAATIVALWPSLLLHTTQLLRDPLLLVAVLALFLAMTRGLKRDYPWHRGVLLGIVAALSIVMIRIVRLPMWDLTGVMVGLFGVFLLARLLRERRVLIGNVGLAAIMIAAFVITPHFQSSFRNQQHTKARRRVLPEQIQALPIRDQIGIRRAGFGLEAADPERMTSGPGSSIDPDVRLKGLADIIRYLPRAAVIGFFAPFPNMWLNSGTEVGISGRILVGLETLLTYAIECFALAGLWRARRELAAWLLFTILTIGAIALGLVVNNIGALYRLRYSFWILIVVLGAGGLPYLFGRKSSSAVPQPE
;
A
#
# COMPACT_ATOMS: atom_id res chain seq x y z
N MET A 1 45.83 7.73 16.22
CA MET A 1 45.09 6.61 15.58
C MET A 1 43.76 6.23 16.27
N LYS A 2 43.72 5.92 17.57
CA LYS A 2 42.47 5.55 18.27
C LYS A 2 41.37 6.63 18.26
N LYS A 3 41.72 7.92 18.31
CA LYS A 3 40.78 9.05 18.21
C LYS A 3 40.14 9.15 16.81
N THR A 4 40.91 8.90 15.75
CA THR A 4 40.45 8.89 14.35
C THR A 4 39.53 7.71 14.06
N ILE A 5 39.83 6.52 14.60
CA ILE A 5 38.97 5.33 14.50
C ILE A 5 37.66 5.51 15.29
N ARG A 6 37.70 6.21 16.44
CA ARG A 6 36.50 6.56 17.21
C ARG A 6 35.65 7.64 16.50
N LYS A 7 36.28 8.55 15.76
CA LYS A 7 35.61 9.53 14.88
C LYS A 7 34.99 8.87 13.63
N LEU A 8 35.62 7.82 13.08
CA LEU A 8 35.01 6.97 12.05
C LEU A 8 33.84 6.14 12.58
N LYS A 9 33.91 5.60 13.81
CA LYS A 9 32.78 4.95 14.46
C LYS A 9 31.65 5.92 14.83
N GLY A 10 31.97 7.18 15.12
CA GLY A 10 31.01 8.26 15.33
C GLY A 10 30.30 8.74 14.04
N THR A 11 30.97 8.64 12.88
CA THR A 11 30.36 8.90 11.56
C THR A 11 29.53 7.73 11.04
N LEU A 12 29.74 6.51 11.56
CA LEU A 12 28.87 5.34 11.41
C LEU A 12 27.53 5.40 12.17
N LYS A 13 27.25 6.52 12.87
CA LYS A 13 25.92 6.87 13.39
C LYS A 13 24.91 7.18 12.24
N SER A 14 25.37 7.13 10.98
CA SER A 14 24.63 7.38 9.73
C SER A 14 24.09 6.13 9.01
N ARG A 15 24.10 4.93 9.63
CA ARG A 15 23.62 3.69 8.99
C ARG A 15 22.22 3.81 8.35
N PRO A 16 21.19 4.39 9.00
CA PRO A 16 19.85 4.51 8.38
C PRO A 16 19.81 5.46 7.19
N VAL A 17 20.56 6.56 7.24
CA VAL A 17 20.63 7.55 6.15
C VAL A 17 21.30 6.92 4.93
N LEU A 18 22.36 6.14 5.14
CA LEU A 18 23.03 5.42 4.05
C LEU A 18 22.09 4.39 3.40
N PHE A 19 21.29 3.66 4.18
CA PHE A 19 20.29 2.74 3.63
C PHE A 19 19.22 3.45 2.80
N LEU A 20 18.71 4.59 3.29
CA LEU A 20 17.74 5.39 2.54
C LEU A 20 18.35 6.01 1.27
N ALA A 21 19.60 6.45 1.33
CA ALA A 21 20.31 6.94 0.15
C ALA A 21 20.54 5.84 -0.88
N ALA A 22 20.94 4.63 -0.45
CA ALA A 22 21.07 3.48 -1.33
C ALA A 22 19.73 3.08 -1.96
N ALA A 23 18.65 3.07 -1.17
CA ALA A 23 17.30 2.80 -1.67
C ALA A 23 16.83 3.88 -2.67
N ALA A 24 17.16 5.15 -2.42
CA ALA A 24 16.86 6.24 -3.33
C ALA A 24 17.61 6.10 -4.66
N LEU A 25 18.90 5.81 -4.61
CA LEU A 25 19.72 5.55 -5.80
C LEU A 25 19.18 4.36 -6.59
N LEU A 26 18.78 3.28 -5.91
CA LEU A 26 18.13 2.13 -6.56
C LEU A 26 16.85 2.55 -7.27
N HIS A 27 15.94 3.26 -6.59
CA HIS A 27 14.65 3.65 -7.16
C HIS A 27 14.81 4.57 -8.38
N ILE A 28 15.68 5.57 -8.29
CA ILE A 28 16.02 6.46 -9.42
C ILE A 28 16.63 5.66 -10.57
N SER A 29 17.52 4.71 -10.28
CA SER A 29 18.14 3.85 -11.31
C SER A 29 17.11 2.98 -12.02
N VAL A 30 16.14 2.43 -11.29
CA VAL A 30 15.02 1.67 -11.87
C VAL A 30 14.14 2.57 -12.73
N ALA A 31 13.77 3.76 -12.26
CA ALA A 31 12.99 4.72 -13.04
C ALA A 31 13.71 5.13 -14.34
N ALA A 32 15.01 5.37 -14.27
CA ALA A 32 15.85 5.67 -15.43
C ALA A 32 15.95 4.48 -16.40
N ALA A 33 16.08 3.25 -15.88
CA ALA A 33 16.09 2.03 -16.69
C ALA A 33 14.74 1.83 -17.41
N VAL A 34 13.63 1.99 -16.71
CA VAL A 34 12.26 1.91 -17.27
C VAL A 34 12.07 2.95 -18.39
N LEU A 35 12.49 4.20 -18.18
CA LEU A 35 12.45 5.22 -19.22
C LEU A 35 13.33 4.85 -20.42
N THR A 36 14.52 4.32 -20.18
CA THR A 36 15.46 3.90 -21.23
C THR A 36 14.88 2.78 -22.08
N VAL A 37 14.33 1.74 -21.44
CA VAL A 37 13.65 0.61 -22.11
C VAL A 37 12.49 1.10 -22.98
N GLY A 38 11.67 2.01 -22.45
CA GLY A 38 10.56 2.61 -23.20
C GLY A 38 11.02 3.48 -24.37
N LYS A 39 11.99 4.38 -24.14
CA LYS A 39 12.50 5.32 -25.14
C LYS A 39 13.14 4.63 -26.35
N TYR A 40 13.89 3.55 -26.12
CA TYR A 40 14.50 2.75 -27.18
C TYR A 40 13.59 1.64 -27.71
N GLN A 41 12.33 1.58 -27.26
CA GLN A 41 11.36 0.56 -27.66
C GLN A 41 11.91 -0.88 -27.53
N LEU A 42 12.69 -1.15 -26.47
CA LEU A 42 13.24 -2.49 -26.23
C LEU A 42 12.12 -3.49 -25.85
N MET A 43 11.04 -2.99 -25.25
CA MET A 43 9.85 -3.76 -24.87
C MET A 43 8.57 -2.97 -25.18
N PRO A 44 8.24 -2.75 -26.47
CA PRO A 44 7.22 -1.78 -26.89
C PRO A 44 5.80 -2.19 -26.48
N THR A 45 5.57 -3.47 -26.19
CA THR A 45 4.31 -4.01 -25.68
C THR A 45 4.15 -3.83 -24.17
N GLN A 46 5.21 -3.47 -23.44
CA GLN A 46 5.18 -3.32 -21.98
C GLN A 46 5.43 -1.88 -21.53
N PHE A 47 6.25 -1.13 -22.24
CA PHE A 47 6.62 0.24 -21.88
C PHE A 47 6.49 1.18 -23.07
N ARG A 48 5.81 2.30 -22.87
CA ARG A 48 5.73 3.39 -23.84
C ARG A 48 7.01 4.23 -23.86
N ALA A 49 7.17 5.05 -24.89
CA ALA A 49 8.34 5.92 -25.07
C ALA A 49 8.62 6.88 -23.88
N ASN A 50 7.60 7.22 -23.10
CA ASN A 50 7.69 8.06 -21.90
C ASN A 50 8.00 7.27 -20.60
N GLY A 51 8.18 5.95 -20.70
CA GLY A 51 8.46 5.04 -19.59
C GLY A 51 7.23 4.50 -18.85
N LEU A 52 6.01 4.89 -19.24
CA LEU A 52 4.80 4.33 -18.62
C LEU A 52 4.63 2.87 -19.00
N GLY A 53 4.36 2.03 -18.00
CA GLY A 53 4.14 0.60 -18.15
C GLY A 53 2.67 0.24 -18.42
N GLU A 54 2.43 -0.65 -19.38
CA GLU A 54 1.09 -1.18 -19.71
C GLU A 54 0.47 -1.96 -18.52
N PHE A 55 1.30 -2.59 -17.69
CA PHE A 55 0.89 -3.21 -16.42
C PHE A 55 0.26 -2.24 -15.42
N ALA A 56 0.43 -0.94 -15.63
CA ALA A 56 -0.11 0.16 -14.84
C ALA A 56 -1.03 1.03 -15.71
N SER A 57 -1.95 0.41 -16.46
CA SER A 57 -2.85 1.05 -17.43
C SER A 57 -3.65 2.26 -16.90
N ASP A 58 -3.87 2.34 -15.58
CA ASP A 58 -4.51 3.50 -14.93
C ASP A 58 -3.72 4.81 -15.17
N CYS A 59 -2.41 4.72 -15.41
CA CYS A 59 -1.53 5.87 -15.61
C CYS A 59 -1.89 6.71 -16.84
N PHE A 60 -2.49 6.13 -17.88
CA PHE A 60 -2.73 6.82 -19.15
C PHE A 60 -3.73 7.98 -19.03
N PRO A 61 -4.96 7.77 -18.51
CA PRO A 61 -5.86 8.90 -18.28
C PRO A 61 -5.30 9.90 -17.26
N TYR A 62 -4.49 9.44 -16.29
CA TYR A 62 -3.84 10.34 -15.34
C TYR A 62 -2.78 11.23 -15.99
N GLN A 63 -2.06 10.74 -17.01
CA GLN A 63 -1.06 11.53 -17.73
C GLN A 63 -1.70 12.75 -18.38
N GLU A 64 -2.84 12.56 -19.06
CA GLU A 64 -3.60 13.64 -19.68
C GLU A 64 -4.10 14.64 -18.63
N GLU A 65 -4.70 14.15 -17.54
CA GLU A 65 -5.16 15.01 -16.45
C GLU A 65 -4.01 15.79 -15.78
N VAL A 66 -2.82 15.20 -15.66
CA VAL A 66 -1.62 15.89 -15.17
C VAL A 66 -1.22 17.01 -16.12
N ALA A 67 -1.21 16.76 -17.44
CA ALA A 67 -0.84 17.76 -18.44
C ALA A 67 -1.80 18.97 -18.38
N ASP A 68 -3.11 18.73 -18.32
CA ASP A 68 -4.11 19.79 -18.19
C ASP A 68 -3.91 20.60 -16.91
N LEU A 69 -3.63 19.95 -15.78
CA LEU A 69 -3.39 20.64 -14.51
C LEU A 69 -2.15 21.52 -14.56
N VAL A 70 -1.12 21.12 -15.31
CA VAL A 70 0.05 21.98 -15.53
C VAL A 70 -0.34 23.22 -16.32
N GLU A 71 -1.20 23.11 -17.33
CA GLU A 71 -1.71 24.26 -18.08
C GLU A 71 -2.58 25.16 -17.22
N VAL A 72 -3.50 24.59 -16.42
CA VAL A 72 -4.31 25.34 -15.45
C VAL A 72 -3.43 26.08 -14.45
N LEU A 73 -2.39 25.44 -13.92
CA LEU A 73 -1.47 26.06 -12.98
C LEU A 73 -0.71 27.24 -13.61
N LYS A 74 -0.28 27.10 -14.87
CA LYS A 74 0.46 28.14 -15.60
C LYS A 74 -0.42 29.31 -16.04
N ASN A 75 -1.62 29.03 -16.54
CA ASN A 75 -2.47 30.02 -17.19
C ASN A 75 -3.50 30.64 -16.24
N SER A 76 -4.03 29.86 -15.30
CA SER A 76 -5.12 30.26 -14.40
C SER A 76 -4.69 30.40 -12.94
N GLY A 77 -3.42 30.11 -12.63
CA GLY A 77 -2.81 30.31 -11.33
C GLY A 77 -3.10 29.21 -10.29
N PRO A 78 -2.46 29.28 -9.12
CA PRO A 78 -2.46 28.22 -8.11
C PRO A 78 -3.82 28.04 -7.41
N VAL A 79 -4.63 29.09 -7.32
CA VAL A 79 -5.96 29.01 -6.69
C VAL A 79 -6.89 28.14 -7.54
N THR A 80 -6.95 28.40 -8.85
CA THR A 80 -7.73 27.62 -9.80
C THR A 80 -7.27 26.17 -9.85
N TRP A 81 -5.95 25.94 -9.86
CA TRP A 81 -5.36 24.62 -9.79
C TRP A 81 -5.77 23.84 -8.53
N ALA A 82 -5.82 24.50 -7.37
CA ALA A 82 -6.15 23.84 -6.10
C ALA A 82 -7.61 23.35 -6.03
N ILE A 83 -8.53 24.05 -6.70
CA ILE A 83 -9.96 23.70 -6.73
C ILE A 83 -10.35 22.87 -7.96
N TRP A 84 -9.45 22.69 -8.93
CA TRP A 84 -9.72 21.98 -10.17
C TRP A 84 -10.18 20.53 -9.93
N PRO A 85 -11.26 20.06 -10.58
CA PRO A 85 -11.84 18.75 -10.34
C PRO A 85 -10.98 17.62 -10.93
N THR A 86 -10.17 16.97 -10.10
CA THR A 86 -9.26 15.88 -10.48
C THR A 86 -8.89 15.05 -9.26
N GLN A 87 -8.31 13.86 -9.43
CA GLN A 87 -7.87 13.09 -8.28
C GLN A 87 -6.71 13.75 -7.53
N LEU A 88 -6.69 13.63 -6.20
CA LEU A 88 -5.63 14.20 -5.35
C LEU A 88 -4.21 13.82 -5.82
N HIS A 89 -3.98 12.56 -6.14
CA HIS A 89 -2.65 12.10 -6.55
C HIS A 89 -2.21 12.76 -7.89
N VAL A 90 -3.10 12.84 -8.89
CA VAL A 90 -2.85 13.56 -10.16
C VAL A 90 -2.49 15.01 -9.89
N ARG A 91 -3.23 15.67 -8.99
CA ARG A 91 -2.92 17.04 -8.56
C ARG A 91 -1.51 17.14 -7.99
N LEU A 92 -1.11 16.24 -7.10
CA LEU A 92 0.25 16.24 -6.55
C LEU A 92 1.31 15.98 -7.62
N TYR A 93 1.06 15.08 -8.58
CA TYR A 93 1.98 14.80 -9.70
C TYR A 93 2.13 15.95 -10.70
N SER A 94 1.12 16.82 -10.81
CA SER A 94 1.23 18.02 -11.66
C SER A 94 2.29 19.01 -11.18
N LEU A 95 2.66 19.03 -9.90
CA LEU A 95 3.69 19.93 -9.37
C LEU A 95 5.11 19.61 -9.88
N PRO A 96 5.65 18.38 -9.70
CA PRO A 96 6.96 18.05 -10.26
C PRO A 96 6.96 18.11 -11.79
N GLN A 97 5.86 17.70 -12.45
CA GLN A 97 5.72 17.84 -13.90
C GLN A 97 5.77 19.32 -14.32
N ALA A 98 5.06 20.23 -13.64
CA ALA A 98 5.08 21.66 -13.95
C ALA A 98 6.50 22.22 -13.85
N ALA A 99 7.25 21.83 -12.82
CA ALA A 99 8.62 22.27 -12.60
C ALA A 99 9.55 21.91 -13.77
N VAL A 100 9.41 20.72 -14.36
CA VAL A 100 10.30 20.25 -15.44
C VAL A 100 9.72 20.40 -16.86
N SER A 101 8.43 20.73 -16.97
CA SER A 101 7.69 20.81 -18.24
C SER A 101 8.27 21.78 -19.27
N ARG A 102 9.13 22.72 -18.87
CA ARG A 102 9.82 23.63 -19.79
C ARG A 102 10.94 22.93 -20.58
N TRP A 103 11.55 21.89 -20.01
CA TRP A 103 12.72 21.23 -20.59
C TRP A 103 12.39 19.87 -21.21
N MET A 104 11.32 19.22 -20.74
CA MET A 104 10.92 17.91 -21.23
C MET A 104 9.40 17.74 -21.24
N GLY A 105 8.92 16.94 -22.18
CA GLY A 105 7.56 16.40 -22.13
C GLY A 105 7.34 15.48 -20.94
N PHE A 106 6.13 14.94 -20.82
CA PHE A 106 5.84 13.98 -19.75
C PHE A 106 6.75 12.74 -19.84
N SER A 107 7.33 12.35 -18.72
CA SER A 107 8.11 11.11 -18.58
C SER A 107 8.04 10.59 -17.14
N VAL A 108 8.35 9.31 -16.94
CA VAL A 108 8.45 8.73 -15.59
C VAL A 108 9.47 9.47 -14.71
N LEU A 109 10.58 9.96 -15.28
CA LEU A 109 11.55 10.76 -14.53
C LEU A 109 11.03 12.12 -14.08
N ALA A 110 10.05 12.70 -14.80
CA ALA A 110 9.47 13.98 -14.44
C ALA A 110 8.64 13.89 -13.14
N ILE A 111 8.00 12.76 -12.89
CA ILE A 111 7.20 12.50 -11.69
C ILE A 111 7.98 11.79 -10.57
N GLU A 112 9.19 11.32 -10.88
CA GLU A 112 10.07 10.59 -9.98
C GLU A 112 10.32 11.28 -8.63
N PRO A 113 10.48 12.62 -8.53
CA PRO A 113 10.68 13.27 -7.22
C PRO A 113 9.57 12.95 -6.21
N LEU A 114 8.31 12.90 -6.65
CA LEU A 114 7.19 12.58 -5.77
C LEU A 114 7.12 11.08 -5.47
N ASN A 115 7.36 10.24 -6.48
CA ASN A 115 7.42 8.79 -6.34
C ASN A 115 8.50 8.35 -5.34
N LEU A 116 9.67 8.97 -5.42
CA LEU A 116 10.78 8.73 -4.50
C LEU A 116 10.40 9.09 -3.06
N VAL A 117 9.69 10.19 -2.84
CA VAL A 117 9.17 10.57 -1.51
C VAL A 117 8.24 9.49 -0.97
N TYR A 118 7.31 8.99 -1.79
CA TYR A 118 6.41 7.91 -1.38
C TYR A 118 7.16 6.61 -1.08
N TYR A 119 8.07 6.21 -1.94
CA TYR A 119 8.88 5.01 -1.76
C TYR A 119 9.70 5.06 -0.46
N LEU A 120 10.43 6.15 -0.20
CA LEU A 120 11.21 6.30 1.02
C LEU A 120 10.34 6.40 2.28
N ALA A 121 9.14 7.01 2.17
CA ALA A 121 8.16 7.03 3.26
C ALA A 121 7.65 5.62 3.57
N ILE A 122 7.33 4.81 2.56
CA ILE A 122 6.94 3.40 2.72
C ILE A 122 8.03 2.64 3.46
N LEU A 123 9.29 2.68 3.01
CA LEU A 123 10.40 1.97 3.65
C LEU A 123 10.60 2.41 5.11
N THR A 124 10.51 3.72 5.37
CA THR A 124 10.63 4.28 6.72
C THR A 124 9.51 3.79 7.63
N LEU A 125 8.27 3.72 7.13
CA LEU A 125 7.12 3.25 7.89
C LEU A 125 7.20 1.75 8.15
N VAL A 126 7.61 0.95 7.16
CA VAL A 126 7.85 -0.50 7.31
C VAL A 126 8.92 -0.76 8.36
N PHE A 127 10.05 -0.06 8.27
CA PHE A 127 11.12 -0.15 9.27
C PHE A 127 10.61 0.17 10.68
N LYS A 128 9.87 1.28 10.83
CA LYS A 128 9.29 1.69 12.11
C LYS A 128 8.29 0.67 12.63
N LEU A 129 7.47 0.07 11.77
CA LEU A 129 6.48 -0.93 12.14
C LEU A 129 7.15 -2.21 12.63
N GLY A 130 8.11 -2.76 11.88
CA GLY A 130 8.85 -3.96 12.30
C GLY A 130 9.68 -3.75 13.56
N LYS A 131 10.30 -2.57 13.71
CA LYS A 131 11.01 -2.18 14.93
C LYS A 131 10.07 -2.10 16.13
N GLU A 132 8.86 -1.56 15.93
CA GLU A 132 7.89 -1.39 17.01
C GLU A 132 7.34 -2.74 17.47
N VAL A 133 6.95 -3.61 16.53
CA VAL A 133 6.37 -4.93 16.86
C VAL A 133 7.40 -5.86 17.47
N PHE A 134 8.59 -5.96 16.87
CA PHE A 134 9.66 -6.88 17.27
C PHE A 134 10.90 -6.14 17.78
N ASP A 135 11.83 -5.82 16.88
CA ASP A 135 13.14 -5.27 17.19
C ASP A 135 13.77 -4.55 15.98
N TYR A 136 14.87 -3.83 16.20
CA TYR A 136 15.55 -3.05 15.16
C TYR A 136 15.98 -3.89 13.95
N ARG A 137 16.46 -5.14 14.18
CA ARG A 137 16.94 -6.01 13.09
C ARG A 137 15.77 -6.44 12.22
N THR A 138 14.65 -6.80 12.83
CA THR A 138 13.41 -7.16 12.16
C THR A 138 12.89 -5.99 11.32
N GLY A 139 12.89 -4.77 11.86
CA GLY A 139 12.52 -3.57 11.11
C GLY A 139 13.42 -3.35 9.89
N LEU A 140 14.73 -3.50 10.03
CA LEU A 140 15.67 -3.35 8.92
C LEU A 140 15.45 -4.42 7.85
N MET A 141 15.32 -5.68 8.24
CA MET A 141 15.06 -6.80 7.33
C MET A 141 13.75 -6.61 6.56
N ALA A 142 12.66 -6.25 7.25
CA ALA A 142 11.37 -6.01 6.60
C ALA A 142 11.47 -4.88 5.57
N ALA A 143 12.10 -3.76 5.93
CA ALA A 143 12.30 -2.65 5.00
C ALA A 143 13.20 -3.05 3.82
N THR A 144 14.24 -3.86 4.01
CA THR A 144 15.09 -4.36 2.92
C THR A 144 14.33 -5.29 1.98
N ILE A 145 13.52 -6.23 2.50
CA ILE A 145 12.70 -7.11 1.67
C ILE A 145 11.73 -6.29 0.83
N VAL A 146 11.05 -5.31 1.43
CA VAL A 146 10.12 -4.42 0.72
C VAL A 146 10.86 -3.54 -0.31
N ALA A 147 12.04 -3.02 0.03
CA ALA A 147 12.85 -2.18 -0.87
C ALA A 147 13.33 -2.91 -2.12
N LEU A 148 13.52 -4.22 -2.03
CA LEU A 148 14.01 -5.05 -3.13
C LEU A 148 12.88 -5.80 -3.85
N TRP A 149 11.63 -5.58 -3.45
CA TRP A 149 10.50 -6.30 -4.04
C TRP A 149 10.22 -5.78 -5.46
N PRO A 150 10.45 -6.59 -6.52
CA PRO A 150 10.51 -6.09 -7.89
C PRO A 150 9.23 -5.41 -8.35
N SER A 151 8.09 -6.02 -8.08
CA SER A 151 6.80 -5.48 -8.48
C SER A 151 6.43 -4.21 -7.73
N LEU A 152 6.79 -4.09 -6.45
CA LEU A 152 6.58 -2.85 -5.70
C LEU A 152 7.44 -1.73 -6.27
N LEU A 153 8.73 -2.00 -6.54
CA LEU A 153 9.65 -1.06 -7.18
C LEU A 153 9.08 -0.57 -8.51
N LEU A 154 8.64 -1.48 -9.38
CA LEU A 154 8.03 -1.10 -10.65
C LEU A 154 6.79 -0.24 -10.43
N HIS A 155 5.87 -0.62 -9.54
CA HIS A 155 4.66 0.17 -9.29
C HIS A 155 4.94 1.55 -8.69
N THR A 156 5.95 1.71 -7.84
CA THR A 156 6.29 3.00 -7.24
C THR A 156 6.98 3.94 -8.21
N THR A 157 7.48 3.47 -9.37
CA THR A 157 7.94 4.35 -10.46
C THR A 157 6.81 4.90 -11.31
N GLN A 158 5.61 4.32 -11.28
CA GLN A 158 4.52 4.67 -12.19
C GLN A 158 3.64 5.81 -11.64
N LEU A 159 2.84 6.43 -12.53
CA LEU A 159 1.86 7.46 -12.17
C LEU A 159 0.62 6.83 -11.52
N LEU A 160 0.77 6.36 -10.28
CA LEU A 160 -0.29 5.63 -9.58
C LEU A 160 -0.67 6.29 -8.27
N ARG A 161 -1.92 6.09 -7.85
CA ARG A 161 -2.40 6.50 -6.51
C ARG A 161 -2.01 5.52 -5.39
N ASP A 162 -1.66 4.29 -5.75
CA ASP A 162 -1.38 3.22 -4.79
C ASP A 162 -0.20 3.51 -3.84
N PRO A 163 0.92 4.13 -4.27
CA PRO A 163 2.00 4.53 -3.37
C PRO A 163 1.54 5.50 -2.25
N LEU A 164 0.74 6.51 -2.60
CA LEU A 164 0.15 7.44 -1.63
C LEU A 164 -0.79 6.72 -0.64
N LEU A 165 -1.61 5.80 -1.15
CA LEU A 165 -2.47 4.96 -0.31
C LEU A 165 -1.65 4.09 0.65
N LEU A 166 -0.56 3.49 0.18
CA LEU A 166 0.32 2.67 1.02
C LEU A 166 0.93 3.48 2.16
N VAL A 167 1.39 4.70 1.89
CA VAL A 167 1.90 5.60 2.94
C VAL A 167 0.83 5.85 4.01
N ALA A 168 -0.40 6.19 3.60
CA ALA A 168 -1.49 6.46 4.53
C ALA A 168 -1.88 5.22 5.37
N VAL A 169 -2.02 4.06 4.73
CA VAL A 169 -2.37 2.80 5.42
C VAL A 169 -1.26 2.37 6.38
N LEU A 170 0.01 2.45 5.99
CA LEU A 170 1.13 2.09 6.86
C LEU A 170 1.30 3.08 8.03
N ALA A 171 1.03 4.37 7.82
CA ALA A 171 1.01 5.35 8.89
C ALA A 171 -0.10 5.04 9.91
N LEU A 172 -1.28 4.63 9.45
CA LEU A 172 -2.38 4.18 10.29
C LEU A 172 -2.00 2.93 11.10
N PHE A 173 -1.41 1.91 10.46
CA PHE A 173 -0.94 0.70 11.14
C PHE A 173 0.12 1.00 12.20
N LEU A 174 1.05 1.91 11.91
CA LEU A 174 2.06 2.32 12.87
C LEU A 174 1.45 3.07 14.06
N ALA A 175 0.45 3.93 13.83
CA ALA A 175 -0.26 4.63 14.90
C ALA A 175 -1.02 3.65 15.81
N MET A 176 -1.77 2.71 15.23
CA MET A 176 -2.47 1.66 15.98
C MET A 176 -1.49 0.79 16.79
N THR A 177 -0.40 0.34 16.16
CA THR A 177 0.64 -0.48 16.80
C THR A 177 1.26 0.24 18.00
N ARG A 178 1.62 1.52 17.83
CA ARG A 178 2.16 2.34 18.92
C ARG A 178 1.14 2.56 20.03
N GLY A 179 -0.13 2.75 19.69
CA GLY A 179 -1.23 2.83 20.67
C GLY A 179 -1.42 1.54 21.48
N LEU A 180 -1.00 0.38 20.97
CA LEU A 180 -1.02 -0.87 21.73
C LEU A 180 0.26 -1.19 22.49
N LYS A 181 1.41 -0.62 22.11
CA LYS A 181 2.72 -0.95 22.71
C LYS A 181 3.28 0.09 23.66
N ARG A 182 2.87 1.34 23.55
CA ARG A 182 3.41 2.44 24.35
C ARG A 182 2.35 3.09 25.22
N ASP A 183 2.80 3.69 26.30
CA ASP A 183 1.98 4.56 27.14
C ASP A 183 2.23 5.99 26.72
N TYR A 184 1.16 6.67 26.30
CA TYR A 184 1.27 8.06 25.88
C TYR A 184 0.65 9.00 26.92
N PRO A 185 1.35 10.09 27.29
CA PRO A 185 0.68 11.22 27.90
C PRO A 185 -0.32 11.82 26.89
N TRP A 186 -1.35 12.50 27.40
CA TRP A 186 -2.48 12.98 26.60
C TRP A 186 -2.04 13.76 25.33
N HIS A 187 -1.07 14.66 25.43
CA HIS A 187 -0.61 15.48 24.31
C HIS A 187 0.02 14.66 23.17
N ARG A 188 0.82 13.63 23.50
CA ARG A 188 1.38 12.72 22.49
C ARG A 188 0.33 11.78 21.93
N GLY A 189 -0.64 11.38 22.75
CA GLY A 189 -1.82 10.62 22.30
C GLY A 189 -2.63 11.38 21.27
N VAL A 190 -2.90 12.67 21.52
CA VAL A 190 -3.58 13.57 20.59
C VAL A 190 -2.79 13.74 19.31
N LEU A 191 -1.47 14.00 19.37
CA LEU A 191 -0.64 14.12 18.18
C LEU A 191 -0.68 12.85 17.32
N LEU A 192 -0.56 11.68 17.94
CA LEU A 192 -0.67 10.40 17.24
C LEU A 192 -2.08 10.19 16.66
N GLY A 193 -3.12 10.65 17.38
CA GLY A 193 -4.50 10.69 16.93
C GLY A 193 -4.69 11.54 15.68
N ILE A 194 -4.09 12.73 15.63
CA ILE A 194 -4.12 13.60 14.45
C ILE A 194 -3.47 12.90 13.24
N VAL A 195 -2.30 12.27 13.43
CA VAL A 195 -1.65 11.50 12.35
C VAL A 195 -2.55 10.36 11.85
N ALA A 196 -3.21 9.63 12.76
CA ALA A 196 -4.15 8.58 12.41
C ALA A 196 -5.40 9.13 11.69
N ALA A 197 -5.96 10.25 12.14
CA ALA A 197 -7.08 10.92 11.51
C ALA A 197 -6.75 11.39 10.08
N LEU A 198 -5.60 12.03 9.90
CA LEU A 198 -5.11 12.43 8.57
C LEU A 198 -4.93 11.21 7.65
N SER A 199 -4.46 10.10 8.18
CA SER A 199 -4.33 8.84 7.44
C SER A 199 -5.70 8.29 7.00
N ILE A 200 -6.70 8.30 7.88
CA ILE A 200 -8.07 7.87 7.59
C ILE A 200 -8.71 8.75 6.51
N VAL A 201 -8.57 10.07 6.63
CA VAL A 201 -9.07 11.03 5.63
C VAL A 201 -8.38 10.81 4.28
N MET A 202 -7.06 10.64 4.28
CA MET A 202 -6.28 10.36 3.07
C MET A 202 -6.73 9.06 2.38
N ILE A 203 -6.93 7.97 3.13
CA ILE A 203 -7.45 6.72 2.59
C ILE A 203 -8.81 6.93 1.93
N ARG A 204 -9.71 7.69 2.56
CA ARG A 204 -11.04 7.98 1.99
C ARG A 204 -10.92 8.75 0.67
N ILE A 205 -10.12 9.81 0.64
CA ILE A 205 -9.94 10.65 -0.55
C ILE A 205 -9.36 9.82 -1.69
N VAL A 206 -8.26 9.11 -1.43
CA VAL A 206 -7.51 8.38 -2.47
C VAL A 206 -8.27 7.14 -2.96
N ARG A 207 -8.97 6.43 -2.06
CA ARG A 207 -9.65 5.18 -2.40
C ARG A 207 -10.89 4.93 -1.54
N LEU A 208 -12.00 5.58 -1.92
CA LEU A 208 -13.30 5.40 -1.28
C LEU A 208 -13.72 3.93 -1.04
N PRO A 209 -13.49 2.97 -1.96
CA PRO A 209 -13.84 1.57 -1.72
C PRO A 209 -13.12 0.89 -0.53
N MET A 210 -12.00 1.44 -0.04
CA MET A 210 -11.28 0.94 1.15
C MET A 210 -11.89 1.43 2.46
N TRP A 211 -12.94 2.24 2.41
CA TRP A 211 -13.53 2.85 3.59
C TRP A 211 -14.10 1.82 4.58
N ASP A 212 -14.81 0.80 4.07
CA ASP A 212 -15.41 -0.25 4.90
C ASP A 212 -14.31 -1.00 5.67
N LEU A 213 -13.20 -1.28 4.98
CA LEU A 213 -12.05 -1.95 5.56
C LEU A 213 -11.31 -1.08 6.57
N THR A 214 -11.29 0.24 6.36
CA THR A 214 -10.75 1.20 7.34
C THR A 214 -11.60 1.21 8.62
N GLY A 215 -12.92 1.13 8.49
CA GLY A 215 -13.84 0.97 9.63
C GLY A 215 -13.55 -0.29 10.43
N VAL A 216 -13.33 -1.42 9.74
CA VAL A 216 -12.91 -2.67 10.39
C VAL A 216 -11.58 -2.52 11.12
N MET A 217 -10.58 -1.87 10.51
CA MET A 217 -9.28 -1.64 11.16
C MET A 217 -9.42 -0.79 12.44
N VAL A 218 -10.22 0.29 12.40
CA VAL A 218 -10.47 1.15 13.57
C VAL A 218 -11.22 0.38 14.66
N GLY A 219 -12.23 -0.42 14.29
CA GLY A 219 -12.97 -1.27 15.23
C GLY A 219 -12.08 -2.31 15.91
N LEU A 220 -11.24 -3.02 15.13
CA LEU A 220 -10.27 -3.97 15.67
C LEU A 220 -9.28 -3.29 16.62
N PHE A 221 -8.76 -2.13 16.26
CA PHE A 221 -7.89 -1.37 17.16
C PHE A 221 -8.61 -1.05 18.49
N GLY A 222 -9.88 -0.63 18.45
CA GLY A 222 -10.70 -0.42 19.64
C GLY A 222 -10.84 -1.67 20.52
N VAL A 223 -11.11 -2.83 19.90
CA VAL A 223 -11.21 -4.12 20.60
C VAL A 223 -9.88 -4.52 21.26
N PHE A 224 -8.77 -4.44 20.53
CA PHE A 224 -7.45 -4.77 21.08
C PHE A 224 -6.99 -3.77 22.14
N LEU A 225 -7.34 -2.49 22.00
CA LEU A 225 -7.07 -1.48 23.02
C LEU A 225 -7.90 -1.74 24.28
N LEU A 226 -9.18 -2.10 24.14
CA LEU A 226 -10.01 -2.49 25.28
C LEU A 226 -9.43 -3.71 26.00
N ALA A 227 -9.03 -4.75 25.26
CA ALA A 227 -8.37 -5.92 25.83
C ALA A 227 -7.09 -5.54 26.59
N ARG A 228 -6.31 -4.57 26.08
CA ARG A 228 -5.15 -4.02 26.76
C ARG A 228 -5.51 -3.32 28.07
N LEU A 229 -6.50 -2.42 28.05
CA LEU A 229 -6.97 -1.67 29.22
C LEU A 229 -7.48 -2.61 30.32
N LEU A 230 -8.23 -3.66 29.94
CA LEU A 230 -8.73 -4.68 30.86
C LEU A 230 -7.58 -5.50 31.47
N ARG A 231 -6.58 -5.87 30.66
CA ARG A 231 -5.39 -6.62 31.12
C ARG A 231 -4.53 -5.81 32.08
N GLU A 232 -4.32 -4.53 31.79
CA GLU A 232 -3.45 -3.64 32.57
C GLU A 232 -4.17 -2.99 33.76
N ARG A 233 -5.51 -3.09 33.83
CA ARG A 233 -6.38 -2.49 34.86
C ARG A 233 -6.12 -0.99 35.11
N ARG A 234 -5.72 -0.28 34.06
CA ARG A 234 -5.36 1.15 34.10
C ARG A 234 -5.91 1.86 32.87
N VAL A 235 -6.41 3.08 33.06
CA VAL A 235 -6.90 3.91 31.96
C VAL A 235 -5.72 4.66 31.33
N LEU A 236 -5.37 4.29 30.11
CA LEU A 236 -4.33 4.96 29.34
C LEU A 236 -4.93 6.16 28.59
N ILE A 237 -5.06 7.30 29.29
CA ILE A 237 -5.78 8.49 28.79
C ILE A 237 -5.31 8.91 27.39
N GLY A 238 -3.99 8.94 27.13
CA GLY A 238 -3.49 9.30 25.79
C GLY A 238 -3.87 8.31 24.70
N ASN A 239 -3.93 7.01 25.01
CA ASN A 239 -4.25 5.96 24.06
C ASN A 239 -5.76 5.89 23.80
N VAL A 240 -6.57 6.16 24.83
CA VAL A 240 -8.02 6.36 24.69
C VAL A 240 -8.30 7.59 23.85
N GLY A 241 -7.57 8.70 24.06
CA GLY A 241 -7.65 9.90 23.23
C GLY A 241 -7.33 9.63 21.76
N LEU A 242 -6.27 8.87 21.48
CA LEU A 242 -5.94 8.38 20.13
C LEU A 242 -7.13 7.62 19.51
N ALA A 243 -7.70 6.63 20.22
CA ALA A 243 -8.84 5.86 19.71
C ALA A 243 -10.07 6.74 19.47
N ALA A 244 -10.37 7.66 20.38
CA ALA A 244 -11.48 8.60 20.24
C ALA A 244 -11.32 9.49 19.00
N ILE A 245 -10.12 10.02 18.75
CA ILE A 245 -9.84 10.83 17.55
C ILE A 245 -9.98 9.98 16.27
N MET A 246 -9.54 8.72 16.28
CA MET A 246 -9.70 7.83 15.12
C MET A 246 -11.17 7.52 14.82
N ILE A 247 -11.96 7.23 15.86
CA ILE A 247 -13.40 7.00 15.73
C ILE A 247 -14.09 8.27 15.24
N ALA A 248 -13.76 9.42 15.83
CA ALA A 248 -14.30 10.71 15.39
C ALA A 248 -13.95 10.99 13.93
N ALA A 249 -12.70 10.80 13.52
CA ALA A 249 -12.29 10.93 12.12
C ALA A 249 -13.09 9.99 11.21
N PHE A 250 -13.25 8.72 11.58
CA PHE A 250 -14.06 7.79 10.81
C PHE A 250 -15.53 8.24 10.70
N VAL A 251 -16.19 8.64 11.79
CA VAL A 251 -17.61 9.04 11.78
C VAL A 251 -17.83 10.38 11.06
N ILE A 252 -16.91 11.33 11.22
CA ILE A 252 -17.07 12.69 10.73
C ILE A 252 -16.74 12.79 9.23
N THR A 253 -15.70 12.11 8.75
CA THR A 253 -15.21 12.26 7.36
C THR A 253 -16.29 12.07 6.28
N PRO A 254 -17.23 11.10 6.37
CA PRO A 254 -18.33 10.98 5.41
C PRO A 254 -19.18 12.24 5.22
N HIS A 255 -19.32 13.07 6.25
CA HIS A 255 -20.11 14.31 6.19
C HIS A 255 -19.44 15.38 5.33
N PHE A 256 -18.13 15.25 5.07
CA PHE A 256 -17.36 16.15 4.21
C PHE A 256 -17.21 15.62 2.76
N GLN A 257 -18.02 14.63 2.36
CA GLN A 257 -17.92 14.02 1.03
C GLN A 257 -18.07 15.04 -0.10
N SER A 258 -18.94 16.03 0.06
CA SER A 258 -19.12 17.12 -0.92
C SER A 258 -17.82 17.91 -1.15
N SER A 259 -17.05 18.15 -0.08
CA SER A 259 -15.75 18.84 -0.15
C SER A 259 -14.66 17.98 -0.82
N PHE A 260 -14.76 16.65 -0.72
CA PHE A 260 -13.81 15.72 -1.33
C PHE A 260 -14.13 15.38 -2.79
N ARG A 261 -15.34 15.68 -3.28
CA ARG A 261 -15.78 15.33 -4.63
C ARG A 261 -14.84 15.86 -5.71
N ASN A 262 -14.34 17.07 -5.54
CA ASN A 262 -13.36 17.69 -6.46
C ASN A 262 -11.98 17.01 -6.43
N GLN A 263 -11.71 16.15 -5.46
CA GLN A 263 -10.46 15.40 -5.31
C GLN A 263 -10.59 13.92 -5.72
N GLN A 264 -11.77 13.52 -6.22
CA GLN A 264 -12.10 12.13 -6.57
C GLN A 264 -12.60 11.97 -8.01
N HIS A 265 -12.69 13.08 -8.75
CA HIS A 265 -13.15 13.12 -10.13
C HIS A 265 -12.14 12.44 -11.06
N THR A 266 -12.64 11.69 -12.05
CA THR A 266 -11.85 11.10 -13.13
C THR A 266 -12.51 11.42 -14.46
N LYS A 267 -11.71 11.70 -15.49
CA LYS A 267 -12.22 11.79 -16.86
C LYS A 267 -12.70 10.44 -17.40
N ALA A 268 -12.19 9.32 -16.88
CA ALA A 268 -12.63 7.99 -17.25
C ALA A 268 -14.13 7.79 -16.96
N ARG A 269 -14.88 7.37 -17.98
CA ARG A 269 -16.34 7.17 -17.92
C ARG A 269 -16.69 5.99 -17.01
N ARG A 270 -17.03 6.26 -15.74
CA ARG A 270 -17.54 5.23 -14.82
C ARG A 270 -19.02 4.98 -15.05
N ARG A 271 -19.42 3.70 -15.21
CA ARG A 271 -20.83 3.31 -15.33
C ARG A 271 -21.63 3.55 -14.03
N VAL A 272 -20.96 3.55 -12.86
CA VAL A 272 -21.59 3.79 -11.55
C VAL A 272 -20.67 4.65 -10.67
N LEU A 273 -21.23 5.63 -9.98
CA LEU A 273 -20.48 6.49 -9.06
C LEU A 273 -20.13 5.73 -7.76
N PRO A 274 -18.88 5.78 -7.26
CA PRO A 274 -18.48 5.08 -6.03
C PRO A 274 -19.32 5.42 -4.81
N GLU A 275 -19.83 6.66 -4.73
CA GLU A 275 -20.69 7.14 -3.64
C GLU A 275 -22.04 6.40 -3.63
N GLN A 276 -22.63 6.16 -4.80
CA GLN A 276 -23.87 5.40 -4.93
C GLN A 276 -23.69 3.96 -4.48
N ILE A 277 -22.54 3.35 -4.80
CA ILE A 277 -22.21 1.99 -4.35
C ILE A 277 -22.07 1.96 -2.83
N GLN A 278 -21.40 2.94 -2.23
CA GLN A 278 -21.17 2.97 -0.78
C GLN A 278 -22.47 3.13 0.03
N ALA A 279 -23.51 3.73 -0.53
CA ALA A 279 -24.82 3.85 0.11
C ALA A 279 -25.60 2.51 0.16
N LEU A 280 -25.20 1.52 -0.63
CA LEU A 280 -25.88 0.22 -0.68
C LEU A 280 -25.50 -0.67 0.51
N PRO A 281 -26.32 -1.67 0.87
CA PRO A 281 -25.92 -2.69 1.83
C PRO A 281 -24.63 -3.41 1.41
N ILE A 282 -23.76 -3.77 2.37
CA ILE A 282 -22.43 -4.37 2.11
C ILE A 282 -22.49 -5.55 1.13
N ARG A 283 -23.53 -6.38 1.21
CA ARG A 283 -23.74 -7.52 0.29
C ARG A 283 -23.80 -7.10 -1.18
N ASP A 284 -24.52 -6.01 -1.47
CA ASP A 284 -24.73 -5.51 -2.82
C ASP A 284 -23.47 -4.79 -3.30
N GLN A 285 -22.75 -4.12 -2.38
CA GLN A 285 -21.45 -3.54 -2.66
C GLN A 285 -20.43 -4.58 -3.13
N ILE A 286 -20.37 -5.75 -2.48
CA ILE A 286 -19.43 -6.82 -2.84
C ILE A 286 -19.71 -7.31 -4.26
N GLY A 287 -20.98 -7.60 -4.60
CA GLY A 287 -21.38 -8.05 -5.93
C GLY A 287 -21.08 -7.02 -7.02
N ILE A 288 -21.44 -5.75 -6.80
CA ILE A 288 -21.22 -4.67 -7.77
C ILE A 288 -19.73 -4.38 -7.96
N ARG A 289 -18.94 -4.32 -6.88
CA ARG A 289 -17.50 -4.07 -6.97
C ARG A 289 -16.79 -5.23 -7.68
N ARG A 290 -17.18 -6.48 -7.40
CA ARG A 290 -16.66 -7.66 -8.12
C ARG A 290 -16.99 -7.63 -9.60
N ALA A 291 -18.22 -7.27 -9.96
CA ALA A 291 -18.60 -7.08 -11.34
C ALA A 291 -17.80 -5.94 -12.01
N GLY A 292 -17.51 -4.85 -11.29
CA GLY A 292 -16.69 -3.73 -11.77
C GLY A 292 -15.28 -4.14 -12.19
N PHE A 293 -14.61 -4.97 -11.39
CA PHE A 293 -13.29 -5.52 -11.75
C PHE A 293 -13.35 -6.54 -12.90
N GLY A 294 -14.51 -7.16 -13.13
CA GLY A 294 -14.76 -7.98 -14.32
C GLY A 294 -15.06 -7.16 -15.58
N LEU A 295 -15.67 -5.98 -15.43
CA LEU A 295 -16.04 -5.08 -16.54
C LEU A 295 -14.88 -4.21 -17.03
N GLU A 296 -13.85 -3.96 -16.21
CA GLU A 296 -12.58 -3.38 -16.69
C GLU A 296 -11.90 -4.27 -17.75
N ALA A 297 -12.25 -5.57 -17.79
CA ALA A 297 -11.88 -6.50 -18.86
C ALA A 297 -12.88 -6.57 -20.04
N ALA A 298 -14.01 -5.85 -19.98
CA ALA A 298 -15.12 -5.91 -20.94
C ALA A 298 -15.35 -4.58 -21.70
N ASP A 299 -14.38 -3.68 -21.70
CA ASP A 299 -14.39 -2.48 -22.55
C ASP A 299 -14.15 -2.91 -24.01
N PRO A 300 -15.08 -2.66 -24.96
CA PRO A 300 -14.96 -3.18 -26.32
C PRO A 300 -13.78 -2.62 -27.12
N GLU A 301 -13.18 -1.48 -26.73
CA GLU A 301 -11.89 -1.02 -27.31
C GLU A 301 -10.68 -1.80 -26.74
N ARG A 302 -10.83 -2.44 -25.59
CA ARG A 302 -9.80 -3.28 -24.93
C ARG A 302 -9.99 -4.78 -25.20
N MET A 303 -10.90 -5.16 -26.11
CA MET A 303 -11.24 -6.55 -26.45
C MET A 303 -10.10 -7.39 -27.05
N THR A 304 -8.87 -6.85 -27.12
CA THR A 304 -7.66 -7.60 -27.45
C THR A 304 -7.07 -8.33 -26.25
N SER A 305 -7.41 -7.98 -25.00
CA SER A 305 -6.99 -8.69 -23.80
C SER A 305 -8.01 -9.78 -23.40
N GLY A 306 -7.76 -11.00 -23.89
CA GLY A 306 -8.61 -12.15 -23.62
C GLY A 306 -8.80 -12.51 -22.13
N PRO A 307 -9.71 -13.46 -21.81
CA PRO A 307 -10.16 -13.84 -20.46
C PRO A 307 -9.08 -14.38 -19.49
N GLY A 308 -7.79 -14.32 -19.83
CA GLY A 308 -6.70 -15.03 -19.15
C GLY A 308 -6.19 -14.43 -17.83
N SER A 309 -6.78 -13.33 -17.32
CA SER A 309 -6.36 -12.66 -16.07
C SER A 309 -7.46 -12.59 -14.98
N SER A 310 -8.68 -13.05 -15.29
CA SER A 310 -9.80 -13.06 -14.35
C SER A 310 -9.90 -14.38 -13.58
N ILE A 311 -10.15 -14.31 -12.29
CA ILE A 311 -10.39 -15.45 -11.39
C ILE A 311 -11.88 -15.59 -11.15
N ASP A 312 -12.40 -16.80 -11.37
CA ASP A 312 -13.79 -17.17 -11.10
C ASP A 312 -14.80 -16.13 -11.69
N PRO A 313 -14.76 -15.88 -13.03
CA PRO A 313 -15.58 -14.86 -13.68
C PRO A 313 -17.08 -15.17 -13.64
N ASP A 314 -17.45 -16.45 -13.56
CA ASP A 314 -18.84 -16.90 -13.55
C ASP A 314 -19.53 -16.78 -12.18
N VAL A 315 -18.75 -16.52 -11.12
CA VAL A 315 -19.27 -16.45 -9.75
C VAL A 315 -19.99 -15.12 -9.52
N ARG A 316 -21.31 -15.21 -9.31
CA ARG A 316 -22.18 -14.07 -8.94
C ARG A 316 -22.61 -14.19 -7.49
N LEU A 317 -22.21 -13.24 -6.66
CA LEU A 317 -22.57 -13.17 -5.24
C LEU A 317 -23.88 -12.38 -5.10
N LYS A 318 -25.02 -13.08 -5.05
CA LYS A 318 -26.37 -12.46 -5.00
C LYS A 318 -26.92 -12.33 -3.58
N GLY A 319 -26.42 -13.13 -2.63
CA GLY A 319 -26.87 -13.09 -1.24
C GLY A 319 -25.79 -13.39 -0.20
N LEU A 320 -26.15 -13.22 1.09
CA LEU A 320 -25.26 -13.50 2.22
C LEU A 320 -24.79 -14.95 2.26
N ALA A 321 -25.67 -15.90 1.92
CA ALA A 321 -25.32 -17.32 1.86
C ALA A 321 -24.22 -17.60 0.82
N ASP A 322 -24.28 -16.94 -0.35
CA ASP A 322 -23.26 -17.08 -1.39
C ASP A 322 -21.92 -16.50 -0.92
N ILE A 323 -21.94 -15.34 -0.26
CA ILE A 323 -20.74 -14.72 0.29
C ILE A 323 -20.09 -15.65 1.32
N ILE A 324 -20.87 -16.20 2.26
CA ILE A 324 -20.36 -17.10 3.30
C ILE A 324 -19.78 -18.38 2.67
N ARG A 325 -20.47 -18.98 1.70
CA ARG A 325 -19.99 -20.17 0.96
C ARG A 325 -18.71 -19.89 0.19
N TYR A 326 -18.53 -18.65 -0.28
CA TYR A 326 -17.36 -18.25 -1.06
C TYR A 326 -16.18 -17.76 -0.20
N LEU A 327 -16.37 -17.51 1.12
CA LEU A 327 -15.29 -17.06 2.01
C LEU A 327 -14.03 -17.94 2.00
N PRO A 328 -14.12 -19.29 2.06
CA PRO A 328 -12.93 -20.14 1.99
C PRO A 328 -12.16 -19.97 0.68
N ARG A 329 -12.89 -19.87 -0.44
CA ARG A 329 -12.31 -19.62 -1.77
C ARG A 329 -11.68 -18.22 -1.85
N ALA A 330 -12.33 -17.21 -1.29
CA ALA A 330 -11.80 -15.86 -1.21
C ALA A 330 -10.52 -15.78 -0.36
N ALA A 331 -10.42 -16.55 0.73
CA ALA A 331 -9.18 -16.66 1.50
C ALA A 331 -8.06 -17.27 0.65
N VAL A 332 -8.35 -18.35 -0.08
CA VAL A 332 -7.37 -18.98 -0.98
C VAL A 332 -6.89 -18.00 -2.06
N ILE A 333 -7.79 -17.23 -2.65
CA ILE A 333 -7.45 -16.21 -3.64
C ILE A 333 -6.62 -15.08 -3.00
N GLY A 334 -7.06 -14.56 -1.85
CA GLY A 334 -6.43 -13.44 -1.16
C GLY A 334 -4.97 -13.71 -0.80
N PHE A 335 -4.69 -14.89 -0.25
CA PHE A 335 -3.34 -15.28 0.15
C PHE A 335 -2.52 -15.87 -1.00
N PHE A 336 -3.07 -16.82 -1.74
CA PHE A 336 -2.25 -17.68 -2.60
C PHE A 336 -2.27 -17.35 -4.08
N ALA A 337 -3.16 -16.46 -4.56
CA ALA A 337 -3.14 -16.07 -5.97
C ALA A 337 -1.93 -15.14 -6.26
N PRO A 338 -1.32 -15.19 -7.45
CA PRO A 338 -1.64 -16.07 -8.56
C PRO A 338 -1.21 -17.52 -8.31
N PHE A 339 -2.04 -18.45 -8.78
CA PHE A 339 -1.82 -19.88 -8.57
C PHE A 339 -0.73 -20.43 -9.52
N PRO A 340 -0.07 -21.56 -9.18
CA PRO A 340 1.01 -22.13 -9.99
C PRO A 340 0.68 -22.34 -11.47
N ASN A 341 -0.56 -22.75 -11.76
CA ASN A 341 -1.05 -22.92 -13.14
C ASN A 341 -1.16 -21.60 -13.92
N MET A 342 -1.01 -20.44 -13.28
CA MET A 342 -1.06 -19.12 -13.90
C MET A 342 0.33 -18.55 -14.22
N TRP A 343 1.41 -19.12 -13.67
CA TRP A 343 2.77 -18.56 -13.74
C TRP A 343 3.41 -18.71 -15.12
N LEU A 344 3.07 -19.78 -15.86
CA LEU A 344 3.70 -20.11 -17.16
C LEU A 344 2.87 -19.71 -18.37
N ASN A 345 1.67 -19.17 -18.17
CA ASN A 345 0.82 -18.69 -19.26
C ASN A 345 1.20 -17.26 -19.67
N SER A 346 0.97 -16.85 -20.91
CA SER A 346 1.23 -15.46 -21.32
C SER A 346 0.21 -14.50 -20.67
N GLY A 347 0.70 -13.45 -19.99
CA GLY A 347 -0.13 -12.34 -19.49
C GLY A 347 -0.50 -11.39 -20.63
N THR A 348 -1.71 -10.83 -20.59
CA THR A 348 -2.15 -9.84 -21.59
C THR A 348 -1.33 -8.56 -21.49
N GLU A 349 -1.15 -8.02 -20.28
CA GLU A 349 -0.44 -6.75 -20.04
C GLU A 349 1.06 -6.91 -19.75
N VAL A 350 1.47 -8.09 -19.28
CA VAL A 350 2.82 -8.33 -18.73
C VAL A 350 3.63 -9.35 -19.52
N GLY A 351 3.03 -9.98 -20.54
CA GLY A 351 3.64 -11.06 -21.31
C GLY A 351 4.01 -12.28 -20.45
N ILE A 352 4.91 -13.12 -20.95
CA ILE A 352 5.41 -14.32 -20.26
C ILE A 352 6.42 -13.94 -19.17
N SER A 353 7.34 -13.02 -19.47
CA SER A 353 8.40 -12.59 -18.55
C SER A 353 7.83 -12.03 -17.23
N GLY A 354 6.79 -11.20 -17.32
CA GLY A 354 6.12 -10.69 -16.14
C GLY A 354 5.36 -11.76 -15.35
N ARG A 355 4.77 -12.77 -16.00
CA ARG A 355 4.12 -13.89 -15.28
C ARG A 355 5.13 -14.77 -14.54
N ILE A 356 6.29 -15.02 -15.14
CA ILE A 356 7.37 -15.77 -14.49
C ILE A 356 7.88 -14.98 -13.28
N LEU A 357 8.13 -13.67 -13.43
CA LEU A 357 8.55 -12.81 -12.32
C LEU A 357 7.54 -12.85 -11.17
N VAL A 358 6.25 -12.67 -11.49
CA VAL A 358 5.17 -12.74 -10.50
C VAL A 358 5.06 -14.15 -9.87
N GLY A 359 5.30 -15.22 -10.63
CA GLY A 359 5.36 -16.58 -10.10
C GLY A 359 6.50 -16.78 -9.10
N LEU A 360 7.69 -16.24 -9.39
CA LEU A 360 8.83 -16.25 -8.46
C LEU A 360 8.55 -15.43 -7.20
N GLU A 361 7.97 -14.24 -7.35
CA GLU A 361 7.53 -13.41 -6.22
C GLU A 361 6.48 -14.12 -5.37
N THR A 362 5.58 -14.87 -5.99
CA THR A 362 4.57 -15.68 -5.29
C THR A 362 5.20 -16.85 -4.55
N LEU A 363 6.20 -17.52 -5.12
CA LEU A 363 6.95 -18.57 -4.43
C LEU A 363 7.67 -18.02 -3.19
N LEU A 364 8.32 -16.86 -3.33
CA LEU A 364 8.94 -16.15 -2.21
C LEU A 364 7.89 -15.72 -1.16
N THR A 365 6.70 -15.32 -1.62
CA THR A 365 5.57 -15.01 -0.74
C THR A 365 5.21 -16.19 0.15
N TYR A 366 5.07 -17.39 -0.41
CA TYR A 366 4.73 -18.59 0.37
C TYR A 366 5.77 -18.88 1.46
N ALA A 367 7.06 -18.66 1.17
CA ALA A 367 8.11 -18.78 2.17
C ALA A 367 7.97 -17.71 3.28
N ILE A 368 7.70 -16.45 2.90
CA ILE A 368 7.50 -15.34 3.85
C ILE A 368 6.26 -15.59 4.72
N GLU A 369 5.18 -16.14 4.18
CA GLU A 369 3.98 -16.53 4.94
C GLU A 369 4.29 -17.59 6.02
N CYS A 370 5.09 -18.60 5.68
CA CYS A 370 5.54 -19.60 6.66
C CYS A 370 6.37 -18.94 7.77
N PHE A 371 7.26 -18.01 7.42
CA PHE A 371 8.01 -17.24 8.40
C PHE A 371 7.11 -16.30 9.21
N ALA A 372 6.02 -15.79 8.62
CA ALA A 372 5.09 -14.90 9.31
C ALA A 372 4.34 -15.64 10.43
N LEU A 373 3.99 -16.92 10.23
CA LEU A 373 3.43 -17.77 11.29
C LEU A 373 4.44 -17.97 12.44
N ALA A 374 5.71 -18.22 12.12
CA ALA A 374 6.77 -18.32 13.13
C ALA A 374 7.00 -16.99 13.87
N GLY A 375 6.91 -15.85 13.16
CA GLY A 375 6.98 -14.52 13.75
C GLY A 375 5.79 -14.21 14.66
N LEU A 376 4.58 -14.56 14.23
CA LEU A 376 3.38 -14.44 15.05
C LEU A 376 3.49 -15.30 16.31
N TRP A 377 3.99 -16.52 16.20
CA TRP A 377 4.25 -17.39 17.35
C TRP A 377 5.29 -16.79 18.31
N ARG A 378 6.39 -16.23 17.78
CA ARG A 378 7.40 -15.51 18.58
C ARG A 378 6.78 -14.33 19.34
N ALA A 379 5.88 -13.59 18.70
CA ALA A 379 5.17 -12.44 19.28
C ALA A 379 3.78 -12.77 19.83
N ARG A 380 3.49 -14.04 20.18
CA ARG A 380 2.14 -14.49 20.60
C ARG A 380 1.56 -13.78 21.83
N ARG A 381 2.41 -13.14 22.65
CA ARG A 381 1.99 -12.36 23.83
C ARG A 381 1.72 -10.88 23.51
N GLU A 382 2.11 -10.43 22.32
CA GLU A 382 1.99 -9.04 21.88
C GLU A 382 0.66 -8.82 21.18
N LEU A 383 -0.22 -8.01 21.77
CA LEU A 383 -1.52 -7.66 21.18
C LEU A 383 -1.37 -6.99 19.82
N ALA A 384 -0.30 -6.21 19.62
CA ALA A 384 -0.01 -5.55 18.36
C ALA A 384 0.26 -6.54 17.21
N ALA A 385 0.93 -7.67 17.46
CA ALA A 385 1.17 -8.69 16.44
C ALA A 385 -0.15 -9.33 15.99
N TRP A 386 -1.04 -9.64 16.95
CA TRP A 386 -2.37 -10.17 16.67
C TRP A 386 -3.29 -9.18 15.95
N LEU A 387 -3.22 -7.88 16.29
CA LEU A 387 -3.93 -6.84 15.55
C LEU A 387 -3.51 -6.85 14.07
N LEU A 388 -2.20 -6.79 13.80
CA LEU A 388 -1.70 -6.76 12.43
C LEU A 388 -2.06 -8.04 11.66
N PHE A 389 -1.96 -9.20 12.30
CA PHE A 389 -2.35 -10.48 11.69
C PHE A 389 -3.85 -10.54 11.36
N THR A 390 -4.71 -10.02 12.25
CA THR A 390 -6.17 -9.99 12.04
C THR A 390 -6.54 -9.03 10.92
N ILE A 391 -5.94 -7.83 10.89
CA ILE A 391 -6.11 -6.85 9.79
C ILE A 391 -5.66 -7.45 8.46
N LEU A 392 -4.48 -8.07 8.42
CA LEU A 392 -3.96 -8.79 7.27
C LEU A 392 -4.97 -9.82 6.76
N THR A 393 -5.46 -10.69 7.65
CA THR A 393 -6.34 -11.79 7.28
C THR A 393 -7.67 -11.30 6.72
N ILE A 394 -8.30 -10.35 7.40
CA ILE A 394 -9.57 -9.79 6.92
C ILE A 394 -9.36 -9.01 5.62
N GLY A 395 -8.27 -8.24 5.51
CA GLY A 395 -7.94 -7.49 4.29
C GLY A 395 -7.69 -8.40 3.08
N ALA A 396 -6.91 -9.47 3.25
CA ALA A 396 -6.65 -10.45 2.20
C ALA A 396 -7.95 -11.14 1.73
N ILE A 397 -8.79 -11.58 2.67
CA ILE A 397 -10.09 -12.20 2.36
C ILE A 397 -11.02 -11.20 1.66
N ALA A 398 -11.11 -9.97 2.16
CA ALA A 398 -11.94 -8.92 1.56
C ALA A 398 -11.52 -8.62 0.12
N LEU A 399 -10.21 -8.58 -0.16
CA LEU A 399 -9.69 -8.44 -1.51
C LEU A 399 -10.01 -9.66 -2.39
N GLY A 400 -9.89 -10.89 -1.87
CA GLY A 400 -10.26 -12.10 -2.61
C GLY A 400 -11.77 -12.24 -2.90
N LEU A 401 -12.62 -11.61 -2.07
CA LEU A 401 -14.06 -11.52 -2.32
C LEU A 401 -14.36 -10.56 -3.48
N VAL A 402 -13.73 -9.39 -3.47
CA VAL A 402 -14.11 -8.28 -4.33
C VAL A 402 -13.31 -8.22 -5.63
N VAL A 403 -12.02 -8.54 -5.62
CA VAL A 403 -11.15 -8.36 -6.78
C VAL A 403 -10.95 -9.69 -7.49
N ASN A 404 -11.54 -9.82 -8.67
CA ASN A 404 -11.40 -11.00 -9.53
C ASN A 404 -10.29 -10.84 -10.59
N ASN A 405 -9.80 -9.62 -10.87
CA ASN A 405 -8.68 -9.41 -11.77
C ASN A 405 -7.33 -9.60 -11.05
N ILE A 406 -6.46 -10.48 -11.56
CA ILE A 406 -5.17 -10.82 -10.93
C ILE A 406 -4.24 -9.60 -10.83
N GLY A 407 -4.13 -8.80 -11.90
CA GLY A 407 -3.24 -7.64 -11.93
C GLY A 407 -3.65 -6.58 -10.92
N ALA A 408 -4.95 -6.26 -10.86
CA ALA A 408 -5.50 -5.38 -9.84
C ALA A 408 -5.30 -5.96 -8.44
N LEU A 409 -5.65 -7.23 -8.24
CA LEU A 409 -5.54 -7.92 -6.96
C LEU A 409 -4.08 -7.94 -6.46
N TYR A 410 -3.10 -8.09 -7.34
CA TYR A 410 -1.68 -8.04 -7.00
C TYR A 410 -1.28 -6.67 -6.43
N ARG A 411 -1.70 -5.58 -7.09
CA ARG A 411 -1.46 -4.21 -6.64
C ARG A 411 -2.15 -3.88 -5.32
N LEU A 412 -3.41 -4.31 -5.16
CA LEU A 412 -4.21 -3.91 -3.99
C LEU A 412 -3.72 -4.62 -2.72
N ARG A 413 -3.08 -5.79 -2.90
CA ARG A 413 -2.60 -6.61 -1.80
C ARG A 413 -1.39 -6.03 -1.09
N TYR A 414 -0.58 -5.15 -1.71
CA TYR A 414 0.63 -4.61 -1.06
C TYR A 414 0.39 -4.05 0.34
N SER A 415 -0.76 -3.39 0.56
CA SER A 415 -1.09 -2.81 1.87
C SER A 415 -1.11 -3.86 2.99
N PHE A 416 -1.59 -5.07 2.69
CA PHE A 416 -1.64 -6.19 3.64
C PHE A 416 -0.40 -7.05 3.56
N TRP A 417 0.13 -7.24 2.36
CA TRP A 417 1.27 -8.09 2.09
C TRP A 417 2.55 -7.61 2.80
N ILE A 418 2.72 -6.29 2.92
CA ILE A 418 3.77 -5.69 3.75
C ILE A 418 3.67 -6.12 5.23
N LEU A 419 2.47 -6.37 5.77
CA LEU A 419 2.31 -6.91 7.12
C LEU A 419 2.80 -8.35 7.23
N ILE A 420 2.59 -9.16 6.19
CA ILE A 420 3.17 -10.52 6.11
C ILE A 420 4.69 -10.42 6.15
N VAL A 421 5.29 -9.50 5.38
CA VAL A 421 6.74 -9.27 5.38
C VAL A 421 7.25 -8.85 6.76
N VAL A 422 6.54 -7.95 7.46
CA VAL A 422 6.91 -7.51 8.82
C VAL A 422 6.86 -8.68 9.81
N LEU A 423 5.80 -9.50 9.80
CA LEU A 423 5.69 -10.67 10.65
C LEU A 423 6.74 -11.74 10.27
N GLY A 424 6.96 -11.97 8.97
CA GLY A 424 7.90 -12.93 8.43
C GLY A 424 9.35 -12.60 8.76
N ALA A 425 9.74 -11.33 8.63
CA ALA A 425 11.04 -10.85 9.07
C ALA A 425 11.27 -11.09 10.57
N GLY A 426 10.22 -11.07 11.40
CA GLY A 426 10.29 -11.38 12.82
C GLY A 426 10.47 -12.87 13.12
N GLY A 427 9.98 -13.74 12.23
CA GLY A 427 10.10 -15.20 12.33
C GLY A 427 11.43 -15.77 11.84
N LEU A 428 12.09 -15.11 10.87
CA LEU A 428 13.36 -15.60 10.31
C LEU A 428 14.45 -15.85 11.38
N PRO A 429 14.72 -14.92 12.32
CA PRO A 429 15.71 -15.14 13.37
C PRO A 429 15.27 -16.19 14.40
N TYR A 430 13.98 -16.49 14.50
CA TYR A 430 13.47 -17.51 15.42
C TYR A 430 13.73 -18.93 14.89
N LEU A 431 13.59 -19.13 13.57
CA LEU A 431 13.81 -20.42 12.92
C LEU A 431 15.29 -20.70 12.66
N PHE A 432 16.06 -19.68 12.26
CA PHE A 432 17.46 -19.84 11.86
C PHE A 432 18.47 -19.28 12.86
N GLY A 433 18.01 -18.58 13.90
CA GLY A 433 18.87 -18.15 14.98
C GLY A 433 19.31 -19.35 15.80
N ARG A 434 20.59 -19.74 15.68
CA ARG A 434 21.24 -20.50 16.74
C ARG A 434 21.00 -19.77 18.06
N LYS A 435 20.57 -20.48 19.11
CA LYS A 435 20.58 -19.99 20.50
C LYS A 435 22.00 -19.51 20.83
N SER A 436 22.32 -18.27 20.50
CA SER A 436 23.56 -17.64 20.94
C SER A 436 23.33 -17.22 22.37
N SER A 437 23.57 -18.14 23.29
CA SER A 437 23.93 -17.82 24.67
C SER A 437 25.16 -16.93 24.65
N SER A 438 24.98 -15.61 24.72
CA SER A 438 25.90 -14.68 25.36
C SER A 438 25.38 -13.26 25.25
N ALA A 439 25.35 -12.60 26.41
CA ALA A 439 24.99 -11.21 26.61
C ALA A 439 25.72 -10.29 25.62
N VAL A 440 24.95 -9.45 24.92
CA VAL A 440 25.46 -8.22 24.33
C VAL A 440 24.74 -7.08 25.03
N PRO A 441 25.44 -6.17 25.74
CA PRO A 441 24.80 -5.07 26.45
C PRO A 441 24.10 -4.14 25.46
N GLN A 442 22.92 -3.65 25.83
CA GLN A 442 22.27 -2.57 25.11
C GLN A 442 23.11 -1.28 25.28
N PRO A 443 23.45 -0.56 24.19
CA PRO A 443 23.97 0.79 24.34
C PRO A 443 22.81 1.73 24.68
N GLU A 444 23.00 2.50 25.75
CA GLU A 444 22.15 3.62 26.20
C GLU A 444 21.89 4.68 25.11
#